data_AF-A0A0L6T4E2-F1
#
_entry.id   AF-A0A0L6T4E2-F1
#
_cell.length_a   1.000
_cell.length_b   1.000
_cell.length_c   1.000
_cell.angle_alpha   90.00
_cell.angle_beta   90.00
_cell.angle_gamma   90.00
#
_symmetry.space_group_name_H-M   'P 1'
#
loop_
_entity.id
_entity.type
_entity.pdbx_description
1 polymer ?
#
loop_
_entity_poly.entity_id
_entity_poly.type
_entity_poly.pdbx_seq_one_letter_code
_entity_poly.pdbx_strand_id
1 'polypeptide(L)'
;MVKKLKQMADKQAAGASGLFDSALAGSVKDSAQQIWLAGMGAFSKAQAEGGKVFEALVKEGATLQKKTQSVAEDKFSEVSSKMTGMASEVQAKAGQHWDKLESIFEERTAKALGKLGVPSAKDVSAMQSRIDELSAQVAKMARSAAAKTTKVAKRAAPIVKPSVKAAAVKRPARRAA
;
A
#
# COMPACT_ATOMS: atom_id res chain seq x y z
N MET A 1 83.44 11.06 -34.67
CA MET A 1 82.69 10.02 -35.45
C MET A 1 81.71 9.18 -34.62
N VAL A 2 81.75 9.20 -33.28
CA VAL A 2 80.90 8.37 -32.41
C VAL A 2 79.41 8.78 -32.41
N LYS A 3 79.11 10.07 -32.61
CA LYS A 3 77.73 10.59 -32.61
C LYS A 3 76.88 10.07 -33.79
N LYS A 4 77.52 9.77 -34.93
CA LYS A 4 76.86 9.24 -36.13
C LYS A 4 76.58 7.73 -36.00
N LEU A 5 77.45 6.99 -35.32
CA LEU A 5 77.22 5.58 -34.96
C LEU A 5 76.09 5.42 -33.94
N LYS A 6 76.01 6.30 -32.93
CA LYS A 6 74.91 6.24 -31.94
C LYS A 6 73.54 6.58 -32.57
N GLN A 7 73.46 7.54 -33.49
CA GLN A 7 72.22 7.83 -34.20
C GLN A 7 71.78 6.71 -35.16
N MET A 8 72.71 6.00 -35.80
CA MET A 8 72.35 4.82 -36.61
C MET A 8 71.87 3.65 -35.74
N ALA A 9 72.49 3.41 -34.58
CA ALA A 9 72.06 2.37 -33.65
C ALA A 9 70.66 2.66 -33.07
N ASP A 10 70.36 3.90 -32.68
CA ASP A 10 69.04 4.30 -32.19
C ASP A 10 67.95 4.17 -33.29
N LYS A 11 68.28 4.54 -34.53
CA LYS A 11 67.35 4.45 -35.67
C LYS A 11 67.10 3.01 -36.10
N GLN A 12 68.10 2.13 -35.96
CA GLN A 12 67.96 0.70 -36.22
C GLN A 12 67.19 -0.02 -35.10
N ALA A 13 67.37 0.39 -33.85
CA ALA A 13 66.58 -0.11 -32.72
C ALA A 13 65.11 0.30 -32.84
N ALA A 14 64.83 1.58 -33.15
CA ALA A 14 63.46 2.07 -33.35
C ALA A 14 62.74 1.44 -34.55
N GLY A 15 63.46 1.21 -35.66
CA GLY A 15 62.93 0.51 -36.84
C GLY A 15 62.65 -0.97 -36.60
N ALA A 16 63.50 -1.65 -35.82
CA ALA A 16 63.28 -3.03 -35.43
C ALA A 16 62.05 -3.16 -34.52
N SER A 17 61.93 -2.32 -33.48
CA SER A 17 60.79 -2.35 -32.55
C SER A 17 59.44 -2.09 -33.22
N GLY A 18 59.36 -1.14 -34.16
CA GLY A 18 58.11 -0.87 -34.90
C GLY A 18 57.71 -1.98 -35.87
N LEU A 19 58.68 -2.70 -36.44
CA LEU A 19 58.42 -3.81 -37.35
C LEU A 19 57.92 -5.06 -36.59
N PHE A 20 58.46 -5.32 -35.41
CA PHE A 20 57.99 -6.40 -34.53
C PHE A 20 56.58 -6.11 -33.99
N ASP A 21 56.26 -4.87 -33.64
CA ASP A 21 54.91 -4.49 -33.18
C ASP A 21 53.86 -4.63 -34.30
N SER A 22 54.20 -4.21 -35.52
CA SER A 22 53.32 -4.37 -36.68
C SER A 22 53.12 -5.84 -37.09
N ALA A 23 54.16 -6.67 -36.99
CA ALA A 23 54.06 -8.10 -37.29
C ALA A 23 53.24 -8.84 -36.22
N LEU A 24 53.41 -8.48 -34.94
CA LEU A 24 52.64 -9.03 -33.84
C LEU A 24 51.16 -8.60 -33.93
N ALA A 25 50.90 -7.31 -34.20
CA ALA A 25 49.55 -6.79 -34.41
C ALA A 25 48.84 -7.47 -35.60
N GLY A 26 49.58 -7.77 -36.68
CA GLY A 26 49.09 -8.59 -37.80
C GLY A 26 48.66 -9.99 -37.35
N SER A 27 49.54 -10.70 -36.64
CA SER A 27 49.27 -12.07 -36.17
C SER A 27 48.11 -12.17 -35.18
N VAL A 28 47.94 -11.17 -34.32
CA VAL A 28 46.83 -11.09 -33.37
C VAL A 28 45.52 -10.79 -34.10
N LYS A 29 45.54 -9.91 -35.10
CA LYS A 29 44.37 -9.63 -35.94
C LYS A 29 43.95 -10.87 -36.75
N ASP A 30 44.90 -11.58 -37.34
CA ASP A 30 44.63 -12.80 -38.10
C ASP A 30 44.08 -13.91 -37.19
N SER A 31 44.63 -14.05 -35.98
CA SER A 31 44.11 -15.01 -34.98
C SER A 31 42.72 -14.63 -34.50
N ALA A 32 42.47 -13.35 -34.21
CA ALA A 32 41.14 -12.85 -33.83
C ALA A 32 40.12 -13.05 -34.96
N GLN A 33 40.54 -12.88 -36.21
CA GLN A 33 39.69 -13.12 -37.38
C GLN A 33 39.41 -14.60 -37.58
N GLN A 34 40.38 -15.49 -37.33
CA GLN A 34 40.16 -16.93 -37.32
C GLN A 34 39.23 -17.38 -36.19
N ILE A 35 39.41 -16.84 -34.97
CA ILE A 35 38.51 -17.11 -33.84
C ILE A 35 37.09 -16.62 -34.17
N TRP A 36 36.96 -15.46 -34.81
CA TRP A 36 35.66 -14.93 -35.21
C TRP A 36 34.99 -15.78 -36.29
N LEU A 37 35.72 -16.19 -37.34
CA LEU A 37 35.21 -17.07 -38.38
C LEU A 37 34.85 -18.46 -37.82
N ALA A 38 35.66 -19.01 -36.92
CA ALA A 38 35.38 -20.25 -36.22
C ALA A 38 34.16 -20.11 -35.30
N GLY A 39 34.02 -18.98 -34.61
CA GLY A 39 32.86 -18.66 -33.78
C GLY A 39 31.57 -18.59 -34.59
N MET A 40 31.59 -17.94 -35.75
CA MET A 40 30.43 -17.90 -36.66
C MET A 40 30.12 -19.27 -37.28
N GLY A 41 31.15 -20.06 -37.60
CA GLY A 41 30.98 -21.44 -38.10
C GLY A 41 30.39 -22.38 -37.05
N ALA A 42 30.85 -22.29 -35.80
CA ALA A 42 30.31 -23.06 -34.68
C ALA A 42 28.88 -22.62 -34.32
N PHE A 43 28.58 -21.31 -34.36
CA PHE A 43 27.23 -20.79 -34.16
C PHE A 43 26.27 -21.27 -35.26
N SER A 44 26.70 -21.25 -36.53
CA SER A 44 25.90 -21.78 -37.64
C SER A 44 25.68 -23.29 -37.53
N LYS A 45 26.70 -24.05 -37.11
CA LYS A 45 26.58 -25.50 -36.87
C LYS A 45 25.66 -25.82 -35.69
N ALA A 46 25.73 -25.03 -34.62
CA ALA A 46 24.81 -25.10 -33.50
C ALA A 46 23.38 -24.69 -33.89
N GLN A 47 23.18 -23.78 -34.86
CA GLN A 47 21.84 -23.51 -35.40
C GLN A 47 21.31 -24.67 -36.23
N ALA A 48 22.15 -25.26 -37.09
CA ALA A 48 21.77 -26.36 -37.98
C ALA A 48 21.48 -27.67 -37.22
N GLU A 49 22.26 -27.96 -36.17
CA GLU A 49 22.09 -29.16 -35.33
C GLU A 49 21.19 -28.89 -34.11
N GLY A 50 21.12 -27.65 -33.65
CA GLY A 50 20.32 -27.24 -32.50
C GLY A 50 18.82 -27.34 -32.73
N GLY A 51 18.33 -27.17 -33.96
CA GLY A 51 16.91 -27.41 -34.27
C GLY A 51 16.50 -28.87 -34.04
N LYS A 52 17.35 -29.84 -34.42
CA LYS A 52 17.06 -31.27 -34.21
C LYS A 52 17.15 -31.68 -32.75
N VAL A 53 18.14 -31.15 -32.03
CA VAL A 53 18.28 -31.36 -30.58
C VAL A 53 17.15 -30.67 -29.82
N PHE A 54 16.73 -29.48 -30.26
CA PHE A 54 15.58 -28.77 -29.69
C PHE A 54 14.28 -29.55 -29.92
N GLU A 55 13.99 -30.00 -31.14
CA GLU A 55 12.81 -30.84 -31.42
C GLU A 55 12.83 -32.14 -30.61
N ALA A 56 14.00 -32.77 -30.46
CA ALA A 56 14.16 -33.95 -29.61
C ALA A 56 13.90 -33.64 -28.12
N LEU A 57 14.47 -32.54 -27.60
CA LEU A 57 14.25 -32.08 -26.23
C LEU A 57 12.82 -31.63 -25.99
N VAL A 58 12.15 -31.03 -26.97
CA VAL A 58 10.73 -30.64 -26.90
C VAL A 58 9.85 -31.89 -26.89
N LYS A 59 10.16 -32.90 -27.70
CA LYS A 59 9.44 -34.18 -27.70
C LYS A 59 9.67 -34.93 -26.39
N GLU A 60 10.89 -34.98 -25.88
CA GLU A 60 11.20 -35.53 -24.57
C GLU A 60 10.47 -34.75 -23.46
N GLY A 61 10.51 -33.42 -23.48
CA GLY A 61 9.80 -32.54 -22.55
C GLY A 61 8.28 -32.74 -22.59
N ALA A 62 7.69 -32.90 -23.77
CA ALA A 62 6.26 -33.21 -23.93
C ALA A 62 5.91 -34.61 -23.38
N THR A 63 6.78 -35.61 -23.57
CA THR A 63 6.59 -36.94 -22.97
C THR A 63 6.81 -36.94 -21.47
N LEU A 64 7.76 -36.15 -20.96
CA LEU A 64 8.03 -35.98 -19.54
C LEU A 64 6.88 -35.23 -18.87
N GLN A 65 6.37 -34.17 -19.48
CA GLN A 65 5.19 -33.44 -19.02
C GLN A 65 3.96 -34.35 -18.99
N LYS A 66 3.70 -35.18 -20.02
CA LYS A 66 2.60 -36.15 -19.99
C LYS A 66 2.77 -37.20 -18.89
N LYS A 67 3.98 -37.73 -18.70
CA LYS A 67 4.28 -38.69 -17.62
C LYS A 67 4.16 -38.04 -16.24
N THR A 68 4.67 -36.83 -16.08
CA THR A 68 4.56 -36.06 -14.83
C THR A 68 3.13 -35.62 -14.58
N GLN A 69 2.36 -35.26 -15.61
CA GLN A 69 0.94 -34.93 -15.48
C GLN A 69 0.13 -36.16 -15.08
N SER A 70 0.34 -37.31 -15.70
CA SER A 70 -0.33 -38.57 -15.31
C SER A 70 0.04 -38.99 -13.90
N VAL A 71 1.33 -38.97 -13.54
CA VAL A 71 1.78 -39.30 -12.18
C VAL A 71 1.31 -38.26 -11.17
N ALA A 72 1.25 -36.98 -11.56
CA ALA A 72 0.69 -35.92 -10.73
C ALA A 72 -0.81 -36.05 -10.61
N GLU A 73 -1.57 -36.43 -11.64
CA GLU A 73 -3.01 -36.65 -11.54
C GLU A 73 -3.33 -37.84 -10.63
N ASP A 74 -2.57 -38.94 -10.73
CA ASP A 74 -2.73 -40.10 -9.85
C ASP A 74 -2.35 -39.77 -8.40
N LYS A 75 -1.20 -39.10 -8.19
CA LYS A 75 -0.73 -38.72 -6.85
C LYS A 75 -1.51 -37.56 -6.25
N PHE A 76 -1.91 -36.58 -7.05
CA PHE A 76 -2.72 -35.45 -6.63
C PHE A 76 -4.14 -35.89 -6.38
N SER A 77 -4.73 -36.82 -7.13
CA SER A 77 -6.06 -37.35 -6.80
C SER A 77 -6.05 -38.09 -5.45
N GLU A 78 -5.06 -38.95 -5.20
CA GLU A 78 -4.91 -39.64 -3.90
C GLU A 78 -4.58 -38.69 -2.75
N VAL A 79 -3.64 -37.75 -2.95
CA VAL A 79 -3.23 -36.79 -1.93
C VAL A 79 -4.29 -35.72 -1.72
N SER A 80 -4.94 -35.22 -2.77
CA SER A 80 -6.08 -34.29 -2.68
C SER A 80 -7.26 -34.95 -1.98
N SER A 81 -7.55 -36.23 -2.25
CA SER A 81 -8.61 -36.95 -1.53
C SER A 81 -8.26 -37.11 -0.04
N LYS A 82 -7.01 -37.48 0.27
CA LYS A 82 -6.52 -37.57 1.66
C LYS A 82 -6.44 -36.21 2.35
N MET A 83 -6.05 -35.17 1.62
CA MET A 83 -5.95 -33.80 2.10
C MET A 83 -7.32 -33.15 2.24
N THR A 84 -8.30 -33.48 1.40
CA THR A 84 -9.68 -33.03 1.53
C THR A 84 -10.36 -33.73 2.72
N GLY A 85 -10.07 -35.02 2.94
CA GLY A 85 -10.49 -35.74 4.14
C GLY A 85 -9.88 -35.14 5.42
N MET A 86 -8.55 -34.96 5.46
CA MET A 86 -7.87 -34.30 6.57
C MET A 86 -8.27 -32.85 6.75
N ALA A 87 -8.45 -32.08 5.66
CA ALA A 87 -8.91 -30.70 5.73
C ALA A 87 -10.33 -30.63 6.24
N SER A 88 -11.20 -31.59 5.95
CA SER A 88 -12.54 -31.65 6.53
C SER A 88 -12.51 -31.96 8.04
N GLU A 89 -11.64 -32.87 8.48
CA GLU A 89 -11.44 -33.16 9.91
C GLU A 89 -10.76 -32.02 10.67
N VAL A 90 -9.77 -31.37 10.04
CA VAL A 90 -9.11 -30.18 10.57
C VAL A 90 -10.06 -29.00 10.54
N GLN A 91 -10.89 -28.80 9.51
CA GLN A 91 -11.93 -27.76 9.51
C GLN A 91 -12.93 -28.00 10.64
N ALA A 92 -13.35 -29.25 10.87
CA ALA A 92 -14.28 -29.59 11.96
C ALA A 92 -13.66 -29.42 13.36
N LYS A 93 -12.41 -29.83 13.57
CA LYS A 93 -11.69 -29.65 14.86
C LYS A 93 -11.10 -28.26 15.05
N ALA A 94 -10.75 -27.58 13.97
CA ALA A 94 -10.16 -26.26 13.95
C ALA A 94 -11.18 -25.16 13.72
N GLY A 95 -12.48 -25.43 13.53
CA GLY A 95 -13.52 -24.39 13.58
C GLY A 95 -13.40 -23.55 14.86
N GLN A 96 -13.17 -24.20 16.00
CA GLN A 96 -12.89 -23.53 17.30
C GLN A 96 -11.59 -22.70 17.30
N HIS A 97 -10.59 -23.13 16.53
CA HIS A 97 -9.36 -22.37 16.35
C HIS A 97 -9.52 -21.27 15.30
N TRP A 98 -10.47 -21.41 14.37
CA TRP A 98 -10.82 -20.45 13.34
C TRP A 98 -11.58 -19.28 13.94
N ASP A 99 -12.52 -19.51 14.86
CA ASP A 99 -13.13 -18.45 15.68
C ASP A 99 -12.07 -17.63 16.44
N LYS A 100 -11.03 -18.31 16.95
CA LYS A 100 -9.93 -17.64 17.66
C LYS A 100 -8.99 -16.89 16.71
N LEU A 101 -8.78 -17.40 15.49
CA LEU A 101 -8.04 -16.72 14.43
C LEU A 101 -8.83 -15.56 13.84
N GLU A 102 -10.16 -15.65 13.76
CA GLU A 102 -11.05 -14.57 13.38
C GLU A 102 -10.95 -13.43 14.41
N SER A 103 -11.00 -13.75 15.70
CA SER A 103 -10.76 -12.75 16.75
C SER A 103 -9.37 -12.10 16.67
N ILE A 104 -8.30 -12.88 16.42
CA ILE A 104 -6.94 -12.33 16.26
C ILE A 104 -6.83 -11.52 14.96
N PHE A 105 -7.47 -11.96 13.88
CA PHE A 105 -7.50 -11.28 12.60
C PHE A 105 -8.26 -9.95 12.71
N GLU A 106 -9.42 -9.94 13.36
CA GLU A 106 -10.16 -8.72 13.68
C GLU A 106 -9.33 -7.79 14.53
N GLU A 107 -8.65 -8.28 15.57
CA GLU A 107 -7.82 -7.44 16.44
C GLU A 107 -6.62 -6.85 15.68
N ARG A 108 -6.00 -7.63 14.77
CA ARG A 108 -4.90 -7.17 13.93
C ARG A 108 -5.36 -6.23 12.83
N THR A 109 -6.52 -6.47 12.24
CA THR A 109 -7.15 -5.62 11.22
C THR A 109 -7.62 -4.31 11.84
N ALA A 110 -8.23 -4.35 13.02
CA ALA A 110 -8.60 -3.16 13.79
C ALA A 110 -7.36 -2.35 14.20
N LYS A 111 -6.27 -3.00 14.64
CA LYS A 111 -4.99 -2.32 14.92
C LYS A 111 -4.37 -1.70 13.66
N ALA A 112 -4.47 -2.37 12.52
CA ALA A 112 -3.97 -1.85 11.24
C ALA A 112 -4.80 -0.65 10.76
N LEU A 113 -6.14 -0.74 10.82
CA LEU A 113 -7.05 0.37 10.51
C LEU A 113 -6.82 1.56 11.43
N GLY A 114 -6.66 1.30 12.74
CA GLY A 114 -6.35 2.35 13.71
C GLY A 114 -5.02 3.05 13.42
N LYS A 115 -3.98 2.30 12.99
CA LYS A 115 -2.72 2.89 12.54
C LYS A 115 -2.85 3.68 11.24
N LEU A 116 -3.81 3.33 10.38
CA LEU A 116 -4.15 4.08 9.17
C LEU A 116 -5.02 5.31 9.46
N GLY A 117 -5.41 5.53 10.72
CA GLY A 117 -6.21 6.69 11.13
C GLY A 117 -7.72 6.50 10.97
N VAL A 118 -8.21 5.27 10.78
CA VAL A 118 -9.66 5.01 10.76
C VAL A 118 -10.16 4.90 12.22
N PRO A 119 -11.01 5.82 12.68
CA PRO A 119 -11.53 5.78 14.06
C PRO A 119 -12.42 4.57 14.28
N SER A 120 -12.33 3.93 15.45
CA SER A 120 -13.17 2.78 15.77
C SER A 120 -14.59 3.20 16.14
N ALA A 121 -15.57 2.29 16.02
CA ALA A 121 -16.96 2.56 16.41
C ALA A 121 -17.10 2.97 17.89
N LYS A 122 -16.22 2.46 18.77
CA LYS A 122 -16.19 2.84 20.19
C LYS A 122 -15.71 4.28 20.39
N ASP A 123 -14.74 4.72 19.61
CA ASP A 123 -14.23 6.10 19.68
C ASP A 123 -15.29 7.10 19.23
N VAL A 124 -16.04 6.77 18.17
CA VAL A 124 -17.17 7.57 17.70
C VAL A 124 -18.26 7.68 18.78
N SER A 125 -18.61 6.57 19.43
CA SER A 125 -19.61 6.55 20.51
C SER A 125 -19.17 7.33 21.76
N ALA A 126 -17.90 7.21 22.16
CA ALA A 126 -17.35 7.99 23.26
C ALA A 126 -17.34 9.50 22.95
N MET A 127 -17.05 9.86 21.71
CA MET A 127 -17.10 11.25 21.25
C MET A 127 -18.54 11.78 21.22
N GLN A 128 -19.51 10.98 20.74
CA GLN A 128 -20.93 11.32 20.77
C GLN A 128 -21.41 11.63 22.20
N SER A 129 -21.06 10.77 23.17
CA SER A 129 -21.42 10.97 24.57
C SER A 129 -20.83 12.26 25.15
N ARG A 130 -19.57 12.59 24.81
CA ARG A 130 -18.95 13.86 25.22
C ARG A 130 -19.63 15.06 24.58
N ILE A 131 -20.05 14.96 23.32
CA ILE A 131 -20.80 16.02 22.63
C ILE A 131 -22.14 16.25 23.31
N ASP A 132 -22.86 15.19 23.68
CA ASP A 132 -24.15 15.30 24.37
C ASP A 132 -23.98 15.96 25.75
N GLU A 133 -22.95 15.59 26.50
CA GLU A 133 -22.64 16.21 27.79
C GLU A 133 -22.27 17.69 27.65
N LEU A 134 -21.41 18.05 26.67
CA LEU A 134 -21.08 19.45 26.38
C LEU A 134 -22.32 20.24 25.94
N SER A 135 -23.16 19.65 25.09
CA SER A 135 -24.41 20.26 24.62
C SER A 135 -25.34 20.57 25.81
N ALA A 136 -25.45 19.65 26.76
CA ALA A 136 -26.21 19.86 27.99
C ALA A 136 -25.63 21.00 28.85
N GLN A 137 -24.30 21.08 28.99
CA GLN A 137 -23.65 22.16 29.73
C GLN A 137 -23.83 23.53 29.06
N VAL A 138 -23.71 23.60 27.73
CA VAL A 138 -23.96 24.83 26.95
C VAL A 138 -25.42 25.26 27.05
N ALA A 139 -26.37 24.33 26.93
CA ALA A 139 -27.79 24.63 27.11
C ALA A 139 -28.08 25.17 28.52
N LYS A 140 -27.46 24.59 29.56
CA LYS A 140 -27.55 25.07 30.94
C LYS A 140 -26.97 26.47 31.11
N MET A 141 -25.82 26.76 30.49
CA MET A 141 -25.20 28.09 30.47
C MET A 141 -26.07 29.12 29.73
N ALA A 142 -26.61 28.77 28.56
CA ALA A 142 -27.52 29.63 27.80
C ALA A 142 -28.78 29.96 28.60
N ARG A 143 -29.35 28.98 29.31
CA ARG A 143 -30.51 29.18 30.19
C ARG A 143 -30.17 30.05 31.40
N SER A 144 -28.96 29.92 31.96
CA SER A 144 -28.46 30.78 33.05
C SER A 144 -28.23 32.23 32.59
N ALA A 145 -27.71 32.43 31.37
CA ALA A 145 -27.54 33.75 30.77
C ALA A 145 -28.88 34.45 30.51
N ALA A 146 -29.89 33.72 29.99
CA ALA A 146 -31.24 34.23 29.79
C ALA A 146 -31.98 34.56 31.11
N ALA A 147 -31.67 33.86 32.20
CA ALA A 147 -32.21 34.15 33.52
C ALA A 147 -31.60 35.40 34.17
N LYS A 148 -30.35 35.77 33.82
CA LYS A 148 -29.70 37.00 34.32
C LYS A 148 -30.26 38.26 33.66
N THR A 149 -30.64 38.22 32.39
CA THR A 149 -31.24 39.39 31.70
C THR A 149 -32.67 39.69 32.19
N THR A 150 -33.43 38.67 32.60
CA THR A 150 -34.77 38.85 33.20
C THR A 150 -34.75 39.30 34.66
N LYS A 151 -33.65 39.05 35.40
CA LYS A 151 -33.53 39.49 36.81
C LYS A 151 -33.21 40.98 36.96
N VAL A 152 -32.64 41.63 35.95
CA VAL A 152 -32.44 43.11 35.94
C VAL A 152 -33.75 43.87 35.74
N ALA A 153 -34.73 43.28 35.03
CA ALA A 153 -36.04 43.90 34.80
C ALA A 153 -36.99 43.86 36.03
N LYS A 154 -36.62 43.16 37.12
CA LYS A 154 -37.50 42.97 38.29
C LYS A 154 -37.03 43.64 39.58
N ARG A 155 -36.12 44.62 39.48
CA ARG A 155 -35.68 45.44 40.62
C ARG A 155 -36.11 46.91 40.45
N ALA A 156 -37.42 47.12 40.31
CA ALA A 156 -38.07 48.36 40.70
C ALA A 156 -38.99 48.03 41.89
N ALA A 157 -38.59 48.47 43.08
CA ALA A 157 -39.32 48.25 44.33
C ALA A 157 -40.62 49.08 44.38
N PRO A 158 -41.64 48.68 45.17
CA PRO A 158 -42.95 49.31 45.16
C PRO A 158 -42.92 50.62 45.96
N ILE A 159 -43.36 51.72 45.34
CA ILE A 159 -43.57 53.01 46.02
C ILE A 159 -44.95 53.00 46.70
N VAL A 160 -44.92 53.48 47.93
CA VAL A 160 -45.96 53.54 48.96
C VAL A 160 -47.15 54.39 48.51
N LYS A 161 -48.38 53.97 48.88
CA LYS A 161 -49.63 54.76 48.75
C LYS A 161 -49.57 56.05 49.59
N PRO A 162 -50.37 57.08 49.24
CA PRO A 162 -51.58 57.26 50.03
C PRO A 162 -52.84 57.63 49.23
N SER A 163 -53.97 57.38 49.89
CA SER A 163 -55.36 57.63 49.51
C SER A 163 -55.75 59.11 49.43
N VAL A 164 -56.70 59.47 48.55
CA VAL A 164 -57.74 60.48 48.89
C VAL A 164 -59.09 60.11 48.24
N LYS A 165 -60.12 60.28 49.08
CA LYS A 165 -61.57 60.20 48.92
C LYS A 165 -62.18 61.04 47.77
N ALA A 166 -63.23 60.46 47.17
CA ALA A 166 -64.57 61.00 46.89
C ALA A 166 -64.77 62.37 46.22
N ALA A 167 -65.54 62.38 45.12
CA ALA A 167 -66.68 63.29 44.94
C ALA A 167 -67.62 62.76 43.83
N ALA A 168 -68.87 62.53 44.20
CA ALA A 168 -69.99 62.27 43.30
C ALA A 168 -70.71 63.59 42.98
N VAL A 169 -71.12 63.82 41.73
CA VAL A 169 -72.17 64.80 41.39
C VAL A 169 -73.08 64.21 40.31
N LYS A 170 -74.39 64.42 40.52
CA LYS A 170 -75.55 63.82 39.86
C LYS A 170 -76.06 64.66 38.66
N ARG A 171 -76.51 63.96 37.59
CA ARG A 171 -77.75 64.11 36.74
C ARG A 171 -78.04 65.46 36.00
N PRO A 172 -79.02 65.52 35.05
CA PRO A 172 -79.81 64.48 34.36
C PRO A 172 -79.96 64.63 32.80
N ALA A 173 -80.46 63.52 32.22
CA ALA A 173 -81.26 63.29 31.00
C ALA A 173 -81.65 64.44 30.02
N ARG A 174 -81.59 64.12 28.71
CA ARG A 174 -82.76 64.19 27.82
C ARG A 174 -82.64 63.21 26.63
N ARG A 175 -83.80 62.77 26.15
CA ARG A 175 -84.10 61.63 25.28
C ARG A 175 -84.50 62.12 23.87
N ALA A 176 -84.46 61.18 22.90
CA ALA A 176 -85.18 61.11 21.63
C ALA A 176 -84.56 61.77 20.37
N ALA A 177 -84.17 60.95 19.39
CA ALA A 177 -85.00 60.57 18.24
C ALA A 177 -84.66 59.12 17.85
#